data_AF-A0A822BET8-F1
#
_entry.id   AF-A0A822BET8-F1
#
_cell.length_a   1.000
_cell.length_b   1.000
_cell.length_c   1.000
_cell.angle_alpha   90.00
_cell.angle_beta   90.00
_cell.angle_gamma   90.00
#
_symmetry.space_group_name_H-M   'P 1'
#
loop_
_entity.id
_entity.type
_entity.pdbx_description
1 polymer ?
#
loop_
_entity_poly.entity_id
_entity_poly.type
_entity_poly.pdbx_seq_one_letter_code
_entity_poly.pdbx_strand_id
1 'polypeptide(L)'
;MFTAFTRLFYLLFNVHLYEFSTLFITAQTCFEMVTLNFNTADNLKNIDLLLAAICLLLFVALIVCFLVNMFISIIVDNFNLIRYNVKKEKDQYEMIKF
;
A
#
# COMPACT_ATOMS: atom_id res chain seq x y z
N MET A 1 -6.10 -3.13 7.87
CA MET A 1 -5.18 -2.01 8.13
C MET A 1 -5.50 -0.78 7.29
N PHE A 2 -5.51 -0.87 5.96
CA PHE A 2 -5.78 0.28 5.07
C PHE A 2 -7.07 1.03 5.44
N THR A 3 -8.21 0.34 5.58
CA THR A 3 -9.50 0.95 5.93
C THR A 3 -9.54 1.65 7.29
N ALA A 4 -8.75 1.16 8.27
CA ALA A 4 -8.63 1.80 9.58
C ALA A 4 -7.85 3.11 9.47
N PHE A 5 -6.78 3.13 8.67
CA PHE A 5 -6.05 4.36 8.35
C PHE A 5 -6.92 5.34 7.57
N THR A 6 -7.64 4.89 6.54
CA THR A 6 -8.57 5.75 5.78
C THR A 6 -9.59 6.44 6.70
N ARG A 7 -10.16 5.71 7.67
CA ARG A 7 -11.10 6.27 8.65
C ARG A 7 -10.43 7.23 9.63
N LEU A 8 -9.19 6.96 10.04
CA LEU A 8 -8.41 7.85 10.89
C LEU A 8 -8.09 9.15 10.16
N PHE A 9 -7.63 9.09 8.91
CA PHE A 9 -7.41 10.27 8.06
C PHE A 9 -8.70 11.05 7.81
N TYR A 10 -9.80 10.35 7.56
CA TYR A 10 -11.12 10.97 7.43
C TYR A 10 -11.47 11.74 8.70
N LEU A 11 -11.40 11.13 9.88
CA LEU A 11 -11.74 11.81 11.13
C LEU A 11 -10.80 12.99 11.46
N LEU A 12 -9.51 12.87 11.17
CA LEU A 12 -8.52 13.91 11.49
C LEU A 12 -8.61 15.12 10.56
N PHE A 13 -8.86 14.90 9.26
CA PHE A 13 -8.69 15.93 8.23
C PHE A 13 -9.98 16.35 7.52
N ASN A 14 -11.11 15.65 7.71
CA ASN A 14 -12.39 15.99 7.08
C ASN A 14 -12.82 17.45 7.35
N VAL A 15 -12.57 17.96 8.55
CA VAL A 15 -12.93 19.33 8.93
C VAL A 15 -12.05 20.38 8.23
N HIS A 16 -10.84 20.02 7.83
CA HIS A 16 -9.82 20.96 7.36
C HIS A 16 -9.54 20.88 5.85
N LEU A 17 -9.84 19.75 5.20
CA LEU A 17 -9.50 19.49 3.81
C LEU A 17 -10.67 18.86 3.07
N TYR A 18 -11.05 19.47 1.94
CA TYR A 18 -12.07 18.93 1.04
C TYR A 18 -11.71 17.53 0.52
N GLU A 19 -10.41 17.24 0.37
CA GLU A 19 -9.89 15.93 -0.04
C GLU A 19 -10.17 14.81 0.98
N PHE A 20 -10.55 15.16 2.20
CA PHE A 20 -10.92 14.22 3.25
C PHE A 20 -12.40 14.32 3.62
N SER A 21 -13.22 15.04 2.83
CA SER A 21 -14.64 15.31 3.11
C SER A 21 -15.54 14.07 3.04
N THR A 22 -15.18 13.10 2.20
CA THR A 22 -15.89 11.82 2.09
C THR A 22 -14.90 10.66 2.23
N LEU A 23 -15.39 9.53 2.76
CA LEU A 23 -14.57 8.33 2.91
C LEU A 23 -14.02 7.83 1.57
N PHE A 24 -14.77 8.01 0.48
CA PHE A 24 -14.35 7.59 -0.86
C PHE A 24 -13.21 8.45 -1.40
N ILE A 25 -13.34 9.78 -1.32
CA ILE A 25 -12.27 10.70 -1.73
C ILE A 25 -11.05 10.50 -0.83
N THR A 26 -11.24 10.34 0.48
CA THR A 26 -10.14 10.02 1.41
C THR A 26 -9.39 8.75 1.02
N ALA A 27 -10.11 7.70 0.59
CA ALA A 27 -9.50 6.46 0.14
C ALA A 27 -8.69 6.68 -1.15
N GLN A 28 -9.22 7.44 -2.11
CA GLN A 28 -8.51 7.81 -3.33
C GLN A 28 -7.23 8.59 -3.00
N THR A 29 -7.32 9.61 -2.16
CA THR A 29 -6.19 10.41 -1.71
C THR A 29 -5.15 9.57 -0.96
N CYS A 30 -5.56 8.57 -0.18
CA CYS A 30 -4.65 7.61 0.43
C CYS A 30 -3.89 6.78 -0.61
N PHE A 31 -4.51 6.39 -1.73
CA PHE A 31 -3.81 5.70 -2.83
C PHE A 31 -2.84 6.62 -3.58
N GLU A 32 -3.23 7.87 -3.80
CA GLU A 32 -2.35 8.89 -4.40
C GLU A 32 -1.12 9.15 -3.52
N MET A 33 -1.30 9.17 -2.19
CA MET A 33 -0.21 9.22 -1.21
C MET A 33 0.72 8.00 -1.28
N VAL A 34 0.18 6.79 -1.41
CA VAL A 34 1.00 5.56 -1.59
C VAL A 34 1.83 5.64 -2.88
N THR A 35 1.30 6.29 -3.92
CA THR A 35 1.96 6.47 -5.22
C THR A 35 2.92 7.67 -5.23
N LEU A 36 3.08 8.39 -4.11
CA LEU A 36 3.86 9.64 -3.98
C LEU A 36 3.43 10.75 -4.96
N ASN A 37 2.26 10.65 -5.57
CA ASN A 37 1.74 11.64 -6.53
C ASN A 37 0.92 12.74 -5.82
N PHE A 38 1.24 13.03 -4.57
CA PHE A 38 0.40 13.83 -3.68
C PHE A 38 0.80 15.31 -3.76
N ASN A 39 -0.03 16.14 -4.41
CA ASN A 39 0.23 17.58 -4.64
C ASN A 39 -0.51 18.50 -3.65
N THR A 40 -0.60 18.12 -2.38
CA THR A 40 -1.33 18.89 -1.34
C THR A 40 -0.43 19.74 -0.46
N ALA A 41 0.84 19.88 -0.82
CA ALA A 41 1.80 20.71 -0.08
C ALA A 41 1.26 22.14 0.18
N ASP A 42 0.42 22.67 -0.71
CA ASP A 42 -0.23 23.96 -0.52
C ASP A 42 -1.51 23.93 0.34
N ASN A 43 -2.24 22.81 0.37
CA ASN A 43 -3.44 22.66 1.19
C ASN A 43 -3.11 22.29 2.66
N LEU A 44 -1.98 21.61 2.89
CA LEU A 44 -1.50 21.25 4.23
C LEU A 44 -0.92 22.43 5.02
N LYS A 45 -0.61 23.56 4.37
CA LYS A 45 -0.08 24.78 5.04
C LYS A 45 -1.04 25.37 6.09
N ASN A 46 -2.34 25.10 5.96
CA ASN A 46 -3.37 25.65 6.85
C ASN A 46 -3.71 24.75 8.05
N ILE A 47 -2.97 23.65 8.23
CA ILE A 47 -3.17 22.68 9.32
C ILE A 47 -1.91 22.64 10.18
N ASP A 48 -2.03 22.10 11.40
CA ASP A 48 -0.91 21.71 12.23
C ASP A 48 0.06 20.79 11.46
N LEU A 49 1.09 21.42 10.88
CA LEU A 49 2.07 20.81 9.99
C LEU A 49 2.74 19.59 10.62
N LEU A 50 2.96 19.65 11.94
CA LEU A 50 3.60 18.58 12.71
C LEU A 50 2.71 17.34 12.82
N LEU A 51 1.40 17.52 13.06
CA LEU A 51 0.46 16.41 13.16
C LEU A 51 0.24 15.74 11.79
N ALA A 52 0.15 16.55 10.75
CA ALA A 52 0.05 16.07 9.37
C ALA A 52 1.30 15.30 8.94
N ALA A 53 2.50 15.83 9.23
CA ALA A 53 3.76 15.17 8.92
C ALA A 53 3.93 13.82 9.63
N ILE A 54 3.57 13.74 10.93
CA ILE A 54 3.64 12.49 11.69
C ILE A 54 2.65 11.46 11.13
N CYS A 55 1.41 11.85 10.85
CA CYS A 55 0.42 10.94 10.26
C CYS A 55 0.86 10.42 8.89
N LEU A 56 1.39 11.30 8.04
CA LEU A 56 1.87 10.94 6.71
C LEU A 56 3.08 10.00 6.81
N LEU A 57 4.05 10.30 7.68
CA LEU A 57 5.22 9.46 7.88
C LEU A 57 4.84 8.07 8.38
N LEU A 58 3.92 7.99 9.35
CA LEU A 58 3.45 6.73 9.90
C LEU A 58 2.64 5.92 8.88
N PHE A 59 1.85 6.60 8.04
CA PHE A 59 1.14 5.98 6.93
C PHE A 59 2.09 5.44 5.85
N VAL A 60 3.06 6.23 5.40
CA VAL A 60 4.03 5.78 4.40
C VAL A 60 4.87 4.63 4.95
N ALA A 61 5.39 4.74 6.18
CA ALA A 61 6.19 3.68 6.80
C ALA A 61 5.40 2.38 6.98
N LEU A 62 4.15 2.45 7.43
CA LEU A 62 3.36 1.22 7.67
C LEU A 62 2.75 0.66 6.38
N ILE A 63 2.13 1.50 5.55
CA ILE A 63 1.42 1.01 4.37
C ILE A 63 2.41 0.70 3.25
N VAL A 64 3.32 1.62 2.91
CA VAL A 64 4.24 1.38 1.80
C VAL A 64 5.24 0.29 2.17
N CYS A 65 5.85 0.32 3.37
CA CYS A 65 6.84 -0.71 3.70
C CYS A 65 6.24 -2.06 4.09
N PHE A 66 5.03 -2.17 4.63
CA PHE A 66 4.47 -3.49 4.97
C PHE A 66 3.55 -4.04 3.89
N LEU A 67 2.58 -3.27 3.39
CA LEU A 67 1.61 -3.81 2.42
C LEU A 67 2.28 -4.10 1.08
N VAL A 68 3.09 -3.17 0.55
CA VAL A 68 3.76 -3.40 -0.75
C VAL A 68 4.75 -4.56 -0.67
N ASN A 69 5.58 -4.61 0.38
CA ASN A 69 6.52 -5.72 0.55
C ASN A 69 5.81 -7.07 0.76
N MET A 70 4.70 -7.11 1.49
CA MET A 70 3.90 -8.32 1.65
C MET A 70 3.32 -8.79 0.30
N PHE A 71 2.78 -7.87 -0.51
CA PHE A 71 2.30 -8.19 -1.85
C PHE A 71 3.41 -8.73 -2.75
N ILE A 72 4.58 -8.08 -2.76
CA ILE A 72 5.74 -8.55 -3.54
C ILE A 72 6.17 -9.94 -3.08
N SER A 73 6.27 -10.17 -1.77
CA SER A 73 6.64 -11.48 -1.22
C SER A 73 5.70 -12.58 -1.68
N ILE A 74 4.38 -12.36 -1.63
CA ILE A 74 3.39 -13.33 -2.08
C ILE A 74 3.55 -13.66 -3.57
N ILE A 75 3.83 -12.65 -4.40
CA ILE A 75 4.05 -12.86 -5.84
C ILE A 75 5.32 -13.68 -6.07
N VAL A 76 6.41 -13.33 -5.38
CA VAL A 76 7.69 -14.04 -5.49
C VAL A 76 7.57 -15.48 -5.02
N ASP A 77 6.90 -15.72 -3.90
CA ASP A 77 6.70 -17.06 -3.34
C ASP A 77 5.87 -17.94 -4.29
N ASN A 78 4.78 -17.40 -4.85
CA ASN A 78 3.99 -18.13 -5.85
C ASN A 78 4.78 -18.42 -7.13
N PHE A 79 5.56 -17.46 -7.60
CA PHE A 79 6.39 -17.65 -8.79
C PHE A 79 7.47 -18.73 -8.56
N ASN A 80 8.10 -18.72 -7.39
CA ASN A 80 9.07 -19.74 -6.98
C ASN A 80 8.41 -21.12 -6.84
N LEU A 81 7.21 -21.19 -6.29
CA LEU A 81 6.45 -22.43 -6.17
C LEU A 81 6.10 -23.04 -7.53
N ILE A 82 5.63 -22.23 -8.48
CA ILE A 82 5.34 -22.68 -9.85
C ILE A 82 6.63 -23.16 -10.54
N ARG A 83 7.71 -22.39 -10.43
CA ARG A 83 9.01 -22.76 -11.02
C ARG A 83 9.54 -24.08 -10.46
N TYR A 84 9.39 -24.30 -9.16
CA TYR A 84 9.75 -25.55 -8.51
C TYR A 84 8.90 -26.72 -9.04
N ASN A 85 7.59 -26.54 -9.16
CA ASN A 85 6.69 -27.57 -9.67
C ASN A 85 7.01 -27.95 -11.12
N VAL A 86 7.25 -26.97 -12.00
CA VAL A 86 7.64 -27.22 -13.40
C VAL A 86 8.98 -27.97 -13.48
N LYS A 87 9.95 -27.64 -12.63
CA LYS A 87 11.24 -28.35 -12.59
C LYS A 87 11.04 -29.81 -12.15
N LYS A 88 10.25 -30.03 -11.10
CA LYS A 88 9.94 -31.37 -10.59
C LYS A 88 9.24 -32.24 -11.64
N GLU A 89 8.30 -31.68 -12.40
CA GLU A 89 7.65 -32.41 -13.50
C GLU A 89 8.66 -32.84 -14.57
N LYS A 90 9.56 -31.94 -15.01
CA LYS A 90 10.59 -32.27 -16.00
C LYS A 90 11.48 -33.43 -15.55
N ASP A 91 11.98 -33.39 -14.32
CA ASP A 91 12.85 -34.43 -13.77
C ASP A 91 12.12 -35.80 -13.70
N GLN A 92 10.80 -35.80 -13.41
CA GLN A 92 10.00 -37.03 -13.43
C GLN A 92 9.77 -37.59 -14.84
N TYR A 93 9.55 -36.74 -15.84
CA TYR A 93 9.40 -37.19 -17.23
C TYR A 93 10.69 -37.79 -17.82
N GLU A 94 11.86 -37.35 -17.36
CA GLU A 94 13.15 -37.90 -17.79
C GLU A 94 13.42 -39.28 -17.17
N MET A 95 13.02 -39.51 -15.92
CA MET A 95 13.18 -40.81 -15.23
C MET A 95 12.31 -41.95 -15.81
N ILE A 96 11.20 -41.63 -16.49
CA ILE A 96 10.28 -42.63 -17.09
C ILE A 96 10.73 -43.03 -18.51
N LYS A 97 11.69 -42.29 -19.10
CA LYS A 97 12.20 -42.53 -20.46
C LYS A 97 13.47 -43.42 -20.51
N PHE A 98 13.94 -43.91 -19.37
CA PHE A 98 14.99 -44.93 -19.26
C PHE A 98 14.38 -46.28 -18.91
#